data_AF-A0A6J0TY94-F1
#
_entry.id   AF-A0A6J0TY94-F1
#
_cell.length_a   1.000
_cell.length_b   1.000
_cell.length_c   1.000
_cell.angle_alpha   90.00
_cell.angle_beta   90.00
_cell.angle_gamma   90.00
#
_symmetry.space_group_name_H-M   'P 1'
#
loop_
_entity.id
_entity.type
_entity.pdbx_description
1 polymer ?
#
loop_
_entity_poly.entity_id
_entity_poly.type
_entity_poly.pdbx_seq_one_letter_code
_entity_poly.pdbx_strand_id
1 'polypeptide(L)'
;MASVRTRAPLAACLLNISEGRKKDVVEKIARAAIREKNGQEHFPATVLNIFSDHDYNRSVITIAAPVDRLGCSVVAACTEAFSLIDMASQVGIHPCLGAVDLVPIYPLSGVSVEQCGTVARNIAERLASCVPGCSIFLFGHADLSKKQSLVQRRKQLGWFNRGAFQATHVIPDVGSTPTLRYGLTGVGASPYVMNCNVTLDTQDLAKAKKIAGSIRGSSAGGLKGVQSMAFPHKGQIEIACNVESLDDQNDLLKPREEAGYVSYSILGKTYYYVSPQLIESTVQKLARGCGVHTVGTALVGFTPEECKRCAVHALKHGIGEFWKARGGIFM
;
A
#
# COMPACT_ATOMS: atom_id res chain seq x y z
N MET A 1 -40.26 11.78 -0.65
CA MET A 1 -38.83 12.04 -0.37
C MET A 1 -38.21 10.79 0.23
N ALA A 2 -37.56 9.96 -0.59
CA ALA A 2 -37.00 8.69 -0.16
C ALA A 2 -35.56 8.86 0.35
N SER A 3 -35.39 8.70 1.67
CA SER A 3 -34.24 8.17 2.40
C SER A 3 -32.83 8.38 1.80
N VAL A 4 -32.14 9.41 2.28
CA VAL A 4 -30.66 9.41 2.32
C VAL A 4 -30.24 8.38 3.37
N ARG A 5 -30.14 7.10 2.99
CA ARG A 5 -29.36 6.13 3.78
C ARG A 5 -27.92 6.62 3.73
N THR A 6 -27.47 7.30 4.78
CA THR A 6 -26.06 7.66 4.98
C THR A 6 -25.25 6.36 4.89
N ARG A 7 -24.54 6.17 3.77
CA ARG A 7 -23.64 5.03 3.61
C ARG A 7 -22.58 5.14 4.70
N ALA A 8 -22.33 4.05 5.42
CA ALA A 8 -21.35 4.03 6.50
C ALA A 8 -19.98 4.54 6.00
N PRO A 9 -19.26 5.37 6.78
CA PRO A 9 -17.92 5.84 6.44
C PRO A 9 -16.98 4.67 6.14
N LEU A 10 -16.31 4.71 5.00
CA LEU A 10 -15.60 3.59 4.41
C LEU A 10 -14.12 3.91 4.25
N ALA A 11 -13.26 2.98 4.69
CA ALA A 11 -11.81 3.05 4.54
C ALA A 11 -11.26 1.73 3.99
N ALA A 12 -10.01 1.76 3.54
CA ALA A 12 -9.28 0.57 3.12
C ALA A 12 -7.88 0.53 3.73
N CYS A 13 -7.36 -0.68 3.87
CA CYS A 13 -5.97 -0.96 4.16
C CYS A 13 -5.37 -1.74 2.98
N LEU A 14 -4.24 -1.28 2.46
CA LEU A 14 -3.41 -2.07 1.53
C LEU A 14 -2.31 -2.72 2.36
N LEU A 15 -2.64 -3.83 3.02
CA LEU A 15 -1.75 -4.54 3.93
C LEU A 15 -0.58 -5.15 3.14
N ASN A 16 0.65 -4.83 3.53
CA ASN A 16 1.86 -5.34 2.90
C ASN A 16 2.50 -6.41 3.79
N ILE A 17 2.66 -7.61 3.25
CA ILE A 17 3.32 -8.72 3.94
C ILE A 17 4.52 -9.22 3.15
N SER A 18 5.52 -9.70 3.87
CA SER A 18 6.78 -10.22 3.32
C SER A 18 6.69 -11.70 3.01
N GLU A 19 5.69 -12.07 2.21
CA GLU A 19 5.48 -13.41 1.64
C GLU A 19 4.74 -13.23 0.30
N GLY A 20 5.29 -13.78 -0.78
CA GLY A 20 4.72 -13.69 -2.13
C GLY A 20 4.83 -14.99 -2.93
N ARG A 21 5.25 -16.09 -2.30
CA ARG A 21 5.49 -17.39 -2.95
C ARG A 21 4.52 -18.47 -2.45
N LYS A 22 4.18 -18.46 -1.16
CA LYS A 22 3.28 -19.43 -0.53
C LYS A 22 1.83 -18.93 -0.56
N LYS A 23 1.08 -19.39 -1.58
CA LYS A 23 -0.33 -19.06 -1.79
C LYS A 23 -1.21 -19.32 -0.58
N ASP A 24 -1.05 -20.48 0.03
CA ASP A 24 -1.81 -20.91 1.21
C ASP A 24 -1.60 -19.94 2.39
N VAL A 25 -0.37 -19.49 2.63
CA VAL A 25 -0.05 -18.52 3.68
C VAL A 25 -0.74 -17.18 3.40
N VAL A 26 -0.61 -16.65 2.19
CA VAL A 26 -1.22 -15.36 1.81
C VAL A 26 -2.74 -15.42 1.90
N GLU A 27 -3.36 -16.49 1.39
CA GLU A 27 -4.82 -16.67 1.49
C GLU A 27 -5.28 -16.81 2.93
N LYS A 28 -4.53 -17.51 3.78
CA LYS A 28 -4.88 -17.68 5.20
C LYS A 28 -4.88 -16.33 5.92
N ILE A 29 -3.89 -15.48 5.64
CA ILE A 29 -3.82 -14.10 6.16
C ILE A 29 -4.99 -13.25 5.65
N ALA A 30 -5.29 -13.31 4.35
CA ALA A 30 -6.42 -12.59 3.78
C ALA A 30 -7.75 -13.03 4.40
N ARG A 31 -7.94 -14.34 4.60
CA ARG A 31 -9.13 -14.91 5.26
C ARG A 31 -9.21 -14.53 6.74
N ALA A 32 -8.10 -14.36 7.45
CA ALA A 32 -8.11 -13.88 8.82
C ALA A 32 -8.66 -12.44 8.93
N ALA A 33 -8.47 -11.60 7.90
CA ALA A 33 -9.09 -10.28 7.84
C ALA A 33 -10.62 -10.32 7.79
N ILE A 34 -11.14 -11.48 7.38
CA ILE A 34 -12.52 -11.65 6.99
C ILE A 34 -13.14 -12.87 7.70
N ARG A 35 -12.74 -13.23 8.92
CA ARG A 35 -13.39 -14.34 9.65
C ARG A 35 -13.40 -14.01 11.13
N GLU A 36 -14.46 -14.43 11.83
CA GLU A 36 -14.42 -14.45 13.29
C GLU A 36 -13.64 -15.67 13.80
N LYS A 37 -13.17 -15.59 15.05
CA LYS A 37 -12.39 -16.66 15.71
C LYS A 37 -13.14 -18.00 15.79
N ASN A 38 -14.47 -18.00 15.69
CA ASN A 38 -15.34 -19.17 15.73
C ASN A 38 -15.66 -19.75 14.34
N GLY A 39 -15.02 -19.25 13.27
CA GLY A 39 -15.22 -19.73 11.90
C GLY A 39 -16.54 -19.29 11.25
N GLN A 40 -17.33 -18.44 11.90
CA GLN A 40 -18.53 -17.87 11.30
C GLN A 40 -18.19 -16.68 10.40
N GLU A 41 -18.88 -16.58 9.27
CA GLU A 41 -18.87 -15.39 8.42
C GLU A 41 -19.71 -14.31 9.10
N HIS A 42 -19.07 -13.24 9.54
CA HIS A 42 -19.79 -12.07 10.02
C HIS A 42 -19.06 -10.81 9.56
N PHE A 43 -19.74 -9.98 8.76
CA PHE A 43 -19.04 -9.01 7.95
C PHE A 43 -19.66 -7.65 7.79
N PRO A 44 -18.88 -6.67 8.21
CA PRO A 44 -18.74 -5.41 7.53
C PRO A 44 -17.33 -5.30 6.87
N ALA A 45 -16.66 -6.39 6.46
CA ALA A 45 -15.35 -6.30 5.80
C ALA A 45 -15.27 -7.17 4.54
N THR A 46 -14.42 -6.77 3.60
CA THR A 46 -14.15 -7.49 2.36
C THR A 46 -12.67 -7.37 2.02
N VAL A 47 -12.10 -8.41 1.42
CA VAL A 47 -10.80 -8.29 0.75
C VAL A 47 -11.06 -8.21 -0.73
N LEU A 48 -10.66 -7.10 -1.32
CA LEU A 48 -10.96 -6.75 -2.71
C LEU A 48 -9.94 -7.31 -3.69
N ASN A 49 -8.70 -7.44 -3.25
CA ASN A 49 -7.58 -7.86 -4.09
C ASN A 49 -6.48 -8.47 -3.23
N ILE A 50 -5.79 -9.44 -3.82
CA ILE A 50 -4.49 -9.89 -3.34
C ILE A 50 -3.56 -9.82 -4.54
N PHE A 51 -2.51 -9.01 -4.43
CA PHE A 51 -1.42 -8.99 -5.39
C PHE A 51 -0.22 -9.67 -4.74
N SER A 52 0.20 -10.81 -5.25
CA SER A 52 1.40 -11.53 -4.81
C SER A 52 2.41 -11.60 -5.93
N ASP A 53 3.65 -11.22 -5.61
CA ASP A 53 4.77 -11.24 -6.56
C ASP A 53 5.90 -12.15 -6.05
N HIS A 54 6.28 -13.11 -6.89
CA HIS A 54 7.25 -14.15 -6.55
C HIS A 54 8.69 -13.62 -6.42
N ASP A 55 9.10 -12.69 -7.29
CA ASP A 55 10.45 -12.15 -7.33
C ASP A 55 10.64 -11.15 -6.18
N TYR A 56 9.63 -10.29 -5.95
CA TYR A 56 9.57 -9.41 -4.79
C TYR A 56 9.46 -10.19 -3.48
N ASN A 57 8.87 -11.39 -3.53
CA ASN A 57 8.46 -12.17 -2.37
C ASN A 57 7.65 -11.32 -1.38
N ARG A 58 6.67 -10.61 -1.93
CA ARG A 58 5.82 -9.64 -1.21
C ARG A 58 4.40 -9.75 -1.72
N SER A 59 3.44 -9.59 -0.81
CA SER A 59 2.03 -9.47 -1.16
C SER A 59 1.41 -8.18 -0.64
N VAL A 60 0.45 -7.65 -1.39
CA VAL A 60 -0.41 -6.53 -1.02
C VAL A 60 -1.86 -7.02 -0.98
N ILE A 61 -2.47 -7.00 0.21
CA ILE A 61 -3.86 -7.42 0.44
C ILE A 61 -4.71 -6.16 0.64
N THR A 62 -5.67 -5.92 -0.24
CA THR A 62 -6.59 -4.77 -0.15
C THR A 62 -7.80 -5.14 0.69
N ILE A 63 -7.85 -4.71 1.95
CA ILE A 63 -8.95 -4.92 2.89
C ILE A 63 -9.79 -3.64 2.93
N ALA A 64 -11.11 -3.73 2.75
CA ALA A 64 -12.02 -2.58 2.86
C ALA A 64 -13.18 -2.89 3.83
N ALA A 65 -13.57 -1.89 4.62
CA ALA A 65 -14.62 -2.01 5.64
C ALA A 65 -15.12 -0.62 6.08
N PRO A 66 -16.30 -0.52 6.71
CA PRO A 66 -16.64 0.62 7.53
C PRO A 66 -15.52 0.93 8.52
N VAL A 67 -15.24 2.21 8.72
CA VAL A 67 -14.08 2.70 9.48
C VAL A 67 -14.01 2.14 10.90
N ASP A 68 -15.16 1.94 11.54
CA ASP A 68 -15.30 1.38 12.89
C ASP A 68 -14.95 -0.12 12.98
N ARG A 69 -14.85 -0.79 11.84
CA ARG A 69 -14.62 -2.24 11.72
C ARG A 69 -13.31 -2.61 11.06
N LEU A 70 -12.75 -1.71 10.27
CA LEU A 70 -11.48 -1.91 9.56
C LEU A 70 -10.35 -2.30 10.52
N GLY A 71 -10.23 -1.63 11.67
CA GLY A 71 -9.17 -1.88 12.64
C GLY A 71 -9.14 -3.33 13.15
N CYS A 72 -10.29 -3.92 13.47
CA CYS A 72 -10.36 -5.32 13.90
C CYS A 72 -9.95 -6.29 12.80
N SER A 73 -10.42 -6.04 11.57
CA SER A 73 -10.11 -6.86 10.40
C SER A 73 -8.60 -6.86 10.11
N VAL A 74 -7.99 -5.68 10.11
CA VAL A 74 -6.55 -5.52 9.87
C VAL A 74 -5.71 -6.14 10.99
N VAL A 75 -6.09 -5.96 12.27
CA VAL A 75 -5.39 -6.60 13.39
C VAL A 75 -5.41 -8.12 13.25
N ALA A 76 -6.56 -8.72 12.91
CA ALA A 76 -6.68 -10.17 12.73
C ALA A 76 -5.76 -10.69 11.61
N ALA A 77 -5.73 -10.00 10.46
CA ALA A 77 -4.83 -10.32 9.35
C ALA A 77 -3.35 -10.22 9.76
N CYS A 78 -2.96 -9.14 10.43
CA CYS A 78 -1.60 -8.93 10.90
C CYS A 78 -1.17 -9.99 11.94
N THR A 79 -2.04 -10.32 12.90
CA THR A 79 -1.76 -11.38 13.88
C THR A 79 -1.53 -12.73 13.20
N GLU A 80 -2.34 -13.08 12.20
CA GLU A 80 -2.13 -14.30 11.42
C GLU A 80 -0.79 -14.24 10.67
N ALA A 81 -0.46 -13.11 10.03
CA ALA A 81 0.79 -12.92 9.30
C ALA A 81 2.03 -13.07 10.19
N PHE A 82 2.03 -12.50 11.40
CA PHE A 82 3.12 -12.68 12.35
C PHE A 82 3.28 -14.13 12.82
N SER A 83 2.20 -14.92 12.85
CA SER A 83 2.31 -16.35 13.20
C SER A 83 2.95 -17.18 12.08
N LEU A 84 2.75 -16.79 10.81
CA LEU A 84 3.15 -17.59 9.64
C LEU A 84 4.46 -17.16 8.98
N ILE A 85 4.84 -15.89 9.10
CA ILE A 85 5.97 -15.31 8.36
C ILE A 85 7.16 -15.12 9.30
N ASP A 86 8.32 -15.63 8.88
CA ASP A 86 9.60 -15.44 9.58
C ASP A 86 10.57 -14.62 8.73
N MET A 87 10.85 -13.39 9.17
CA MET A 87 11.79 -12.49 8.50
C MET A 87 13.23 -13.01 8.46
N ALA A 88 13.64 -13.91 9.36
CA ALA A 88 14.97 -14.51 9.33
C ALA A 88 15.19 -15.37 8.09
N SER A 89 14.10 -15.90 7.50
CA SER A 89 14.13 -16.69 6.27
C SER A 89 13.83 -15.87 5.01
N GLN A 90 13.55 -14.58 5.15
CA GLN A 90 12.92 -13.81 4.09
C GLN A 90 13.90 -13.31 3.02
N VAL A 91 13.77 -13.86 1.81
CA VAL A 91 14.59 -13.51 0.65
C VAL A 91 13.71 -13.06 -0.52
N GLY A 92 13.80 -11.78 -0.88
CA GLY A 92 13.07 -11.17 -1.99
C GLY A 92 13.78 -9.90 -2.46
N ILE A 93 13.59 -9.51 -3.72
CA ILE A 93 14.32 -8.37 -4.31
C ILE A 93 13.74 -7.01 -3.90
N HIS A 94 12.48 -6.98 -3.44
CA HIS A 94 11.88 -5.75 -2.95
C HIS A 94 12.35 -5.48 -1.51
N PRO A 95 12.74 -4.24 -1.16
CA PRO A 95 13.09 -3.93 0.21
C PRO A 95 11.88 -4.13 1.13
N CYS A 96 12.13 -4.62 2.35
CA CYS A 96 11.14 -4.76 3.42
C CYS A 96 11.90 -4.86 4.75
N LEU A 97 11.27 -4.40 5.83
CA LEU A 97 11.84 -4.51 7.18
C LEU A 97 11.03 -5.39 8.12
N GLY A 98 9.80 -5.80 7.79
CA GLY A 98 8.95 -6.58 8.69
C GLY A 98 8.16 -7.68 8.01
N ALA A 99 7.76 -8.69 8.80
CA ALA A 99 6.89 -9.79 8.37
C ALA A 99 5.54 -9.24 7.87
N VAL A 100 4.95 -8.35 8.67
CA VAL A 100 4.03 -7.31 8.22
C VAL A 100 4.87 -6.06 7.97
N ASP A 101 5.10 -5.69 6.71
CA ASP A 101 5.98 -4.57 6.37
C ASP A 101 5.26 -3.22 6.55
N LEU A 102 4.04 -3.09 5.99
CA LEU A 102 3.25 -1.86 6.09
C LEU A 102 1.77 -2.12 6.29
N VAL A 103 1.15 -1.25 7.10
CA VAL A 103 -0.28 -1.18 7.36
C VAL A 103 -0.77 0.26 7.11
N PRO A 104 -0.83 0.71 5.84
CA PRO A 104 -1.38 2.01 5.50
C PRO A 104 -2.91 1.96 5.50
N ILE A 105 -3.54 2.98 6.06
CA ILE A 105 -4.99 3.16 6.07
C ILE A 105 -5.35 4.37 5.20
N TYR A 106 -6.27 4.18 4.26
CA TYR A 106 -6.71 5.19 3.31
C TYR A 106 -8.21 5.44 3.40
N PRO A 107 -8.66 6.71 3.35
CA PRO A 107 -10.08 7.02 3.27
C PRO A 107 -10.65 6.68 1.88
N LEU A 108 -11.86 6.13 1.84
CA LEU A 108 -12.59 5.87 0.59
C LEU A 108 -13.87 6.70 0.46
N SER A 109 -14.64 6.87 1.53
CA SER A 109 -15.86 7.69 1.51
C SER A 109 -16.31 8.05 2.93
N GLY A 110 -16.74 9.29 3.16
CA GLY A 110 -17.36 9.68 4.44
C GLY A 110 -16.45 9.65 5.67
N VAL A 111 -15.14 9.46 5.50
CA VAL A 111 -14.14 9.38 6.59
C VAL A 111 -12.92 10.23 6.24
N SER A 112 -12.42 11.02 7.20
CA SER A 112 -11.23 11.85 6.99
C SER A 112 -9.92 11.07 7.13
N VAL A 113 -8.81 11.63 6.64
CA VAL A 113 -7.48 11.01 6.81
C VAL A 113 -7.07 11.00 8.30
N GLU A 114 -7.46 12.00 9.07
CA GLU A 114 -7.24 12.08 10.52
C GLU A 114 -7.96 10.95 11.27
N GLN A 115 -9.22 10.67 10.91
CA GLN A 115 -9.96 9.53 11.45
C GLN A 115 -9.27 8.20 11.09
N CYS A 116 -8.76 8.07 9.87
CA CYS A 116 -7.93 6.92 9.47
C CYS A 116 -6.63 6.84 10.31
N GLY A 117 -6.03 7.98 10.66
CA GLY A 117 -4.88 8.06 11.55
C GLY A 117 -5.17 7.55 12.96
N THR A 118 -6.36 7.82 13.50
CA THR A 118 -6.84 7.24 14.76
C THR A 118 -6.99 5.72 14.66
N VAL A 119 -7.57 5.21 13.57
CA VAL A 119 -7.65 3.77 13.32
C VAL A 119 -6.25 3.14 13.26
N ALA A 120 -5.31 3.77 12.56
CA ALA A 120 -3.93 3.30 12.44
C ALA A 120 -3.22 3.21 13.81
N ARG A 121 -3.36 4.22 14.68
CA ARG A 121 -2.80 4.17 16.04
C ARG A 121 -3.42 3.06 16.88
N ASN A 122 -4.75 2.91 16.83
CA ASN A 122 -5.44 1.83 17.55
C ASN A 122 -5.01 0.44 17.06
N ILE A 123 -4.74 0.28 15.76
CA ILE A 123 -4.15 -0.96 15.21
C ILE A 123 -2.75 -1.18 15.81
N ALA A 124 -1.91 -0.15 15.82
CA ALA A 124 -0.54 -0.25 16.33
C ALA A 124 -0.50 -0.69 17.81
N GLU A 125 -1.29 -0.04 18.67
CA GLU A 125 -1.40 -0.37 20.10
C GLU A 125 -1.90 -1.80 20.31
N ARG A 126 -2.94 -2.21 19.58
CA ARG A 126 -3.49 -3.57 19.68
C ARG A 126 -2.48 -4.62 19.24
N LEU A 127 -1.75 -4.39 18.15
CA LEU A 127 -0.71 -5.31 17.67
C LEU A 127 0.44 -5.44 18.67
N ALA A 128 0.91 -4.33 19.23
CA ALA A 128 1.93 -4.36 20.27
C ALA A 128 1.47 -5.12 21.53
N SER A 129 0.17 -5.06 21.86
CA SER A 129 -0.41 -5.80 22.98
C SER A 129 -0.62 -7.29 22.70
N CYS A 130 -1.11 -7.67 21.51
CA CYS A 130 -1.48 -9.06 21.22
C CYS A 130 -0.38 -9.89 20.54
N VAL A 131 0.68 -9.26 20.02
CA VAL A 131 1.82 -9.93 19.38
C VAL A 131 3.10 -9.54 20.14
N PRO A 132 3.53 -10.35 21.13
CA PRO A 132 4.75 -10.08 21.89
C PRO A 132 5.98 -9.96 20.98
N GLY A 133 6.75 -8.89 21.12
CA GLY A 133 7.91 -8.62 20.26
C GLY A 133 7.59 -7.90 18.95
N CYS A 134 6.34 -7.46 18.75
CA CYS A 134 5.97 -6.58 17.65
C CYS A 134 6.57 -5.18 17.85
N SER A 135 7.08 -4.60 16.76
CA SER A 135 7.81 -3.33 16.74
C SER A 135 7.26 -2.47 15.62
N ILE A 136 6.82 -1.26 15.95
CA ILE A 136 6.08 -0.43 15.01
C ILE A 136 6.67 0.97 14.94
N PHE A 137 6.81 1.51 13.73
CA PHE A 137 6.93 2.94 13.50
C PHE A 137 5.64 3.49 12.89
N LEU A 138 5.27 4.70 13.32
CA LEU A 138 4.14 5.45 12.84
C LEU A 138 4.57 6.38 11.70
N PHE A 139 3.64 6.64 10.79
CA PHE A 139 3.79 7.62 9.71
C PHE A 139 2.47 8.29 9.35
N GLY A 140 2.56 9.39 8.62
CA GLY A 140 1.43 10.19 8.14
C GLY A 140 0.57 10.69 9.31
N HIS A 141 -0.75 10.60 9.16
CA HIS A 141 -1.71 11.04 10.18
C HIS A 141 -1.74 10.15 11.44
N ALA A 142 -0.97 9.05 11.47
CA ALA A 142 -0.74 8.29 12.70
C ALA A 142 0.36 8.91 13.57
N ASP A 143 1.40 9.48 12.95
CA ASP A 143 2.47 10.23 13.62
C ASP A 143 1.98 11.65 13.96
N LEU A 144 1.32 11.81 15.11
CA LEU A 144 0.76 13.10 15.52
C LEU A 144 1.81 14.18 15.75
N SER A 145 3.03 13.78 16.13
CA SER A 145 4.09 14.70 16.55
C SER A 145 4.63 15.51 15.37
N LYS A 146 4.93 14.83 14.26
CA LYS A 146 5.63 15.41 13.11
C LYS A 146 4.91 15.18 11.79
N LYS A 147 3.88 14.32 11.76
CA LYS A 147 3.12 13.92 10.56
C LYS A 147 4.03 13.50 9.41
N GLN A 148 5.15 12.85 9.71
CA GLN A 148 6.16 12.54 8.71
C GLN A 148 5.61 11.56 7.67
N SER A 149 5.91 11.77 6.40
CA SER A 149 5.49 10.85 5.34
C SER A 149 6.19 9.49 5.49
N LEU A 150 5.60 8.45 4.89
CA LEU A 150 6.18 7.12 4.86
C LEU A 150 7.60 7.13 4.28
N VAL A 151 7.86 7.92 3.24
CA VAL A 151 9.20 8.04 2.65
C VAL A 151 10.20 8.65 3.62
N GLN A 152 9.82 9.70 4.35
CA GLN A 152 10.69 10.31 5.36
C GLN A 152 11.06 9.30 6.45
N ARG A 153 10.06 8.58 6.99
CA ARG A 153 10.30 7.55 8.02
C ARG A 153 11.17 6.41 7.48
N ARG A 154 10.89 5.89 6.29
CA ARG A 154 11.70 4.84 5.64
C ARG A 154 13.16 5.26 5.44
N LYS A 155 13.42 6.52 5.06
CA LYS A 155 14.79 7.05 4.94
C LYS A 155 15.50 7.11 6.30
N GLN A 156 14.83 7.61 7.34
CA GLN A 156 15.38 7.70 8.69
C GLN A 156 15.73 6.33 9.28
N LEU A 157 14.94 5.32 8.96
CA LEU A 157 15.10 3.95 9.47
C LEU A 157 16.00 3.07 8.59
N GLY A 158 16.59 3.62 7.51
CA GLY A 158 17.41 2.84 6.59
C GLY A 158 16.65 1.74 5.83
N TRP A 159 15.32 1.85 5.67
CA TRP A 159 14.43 0.80 5.14
C TRP A 159 14.82 0.27 3.75
N PHE A 160 15.49 1.10 2.93
CA PHE A 160 15.94 0.70 1.59
C PHE A 160 17.28 -0.05 1.58
N ASN A 161 17.98 -0.15 2.73
CA ASN A 161 19.28 -0.80 2.84
C ASN A 161 19.21 -1.93 3.88
N ARG A 162 18.87 -3.14 3.44
CA ARG A 162 18.75 -4.33 4.32
C ARG A 162 20.02 -4.59 5.14
N GLY A 163 21.20 -4.36 4.57
CA GLY A 163 22.48 -4.59 5.27
C GLY A 163 22.83 -3.54 6.32
N ALA A 164 22.17 -2.37 6.30
CA ALA A 164 22.36 -1.30 7.28
C ALA A 164 21.28 -1.28 8.38
N PHE A 165 20.25 -2.13 8.27
CA PHE A 165 19.22 -2.21 9.31
C PHE A 165 19.78 -2.87 10.57
N GLN A 166 20.08 -2.06 11.58
CA GLN A 166 20.53 -2.53 12.87
C GLN A 166 19.37 -2.47 13.87
N ALA A 167 18.69 -3.60 14.04
CA ALA A 167 17.52 -3.73 14.89
C ALA A 167 17.72 -3.17 16.31
N THR A 168 18.92 -3.29 16.88
CA THR A 168 19.26 -2.84 18.24
C THR A 168 19.31 -1.32 18.40
N HIS A 169 19.50 -0.56 17.32
CA HIS A 169 19.58 0.90 17.35
C HIS A 169 18.26 1.59 16.96
N VAL A 170 17.25 0.81 16.58
CA VAL A 170 15.94 1.33 16.21
C VAL A 170 15.07 1.43 17.46
N ILE A 171 14.65 2.66 17.76
CA ILE A 171 13.61 2.93 18.76
C ILE A 171 12.27 2.94 18.02
N PRO A 172 11.40 1.92 18.23
CA PRO A 172 10.06 1.92 17.66
C PRO A 172 9.20 2.99 18.35
N ASP A 173 8.18 3.48 17.65
CA ASP A 173 7.21 4.41 18.23
C ASP A 173 6.21 3.66 19.14
N VAL A 174 5.92 2.39 18.83
CA VAL A 174 5.02 1.51 19.60
C VAL A 174 5.59 0.09 19.65
N GLY A 175 5.50 -0.56 20.81
CA GLY A 175 5.92 -1.94 21.00
C GLY A 175 7.37 -2.10 21.46
N SER A 176 7.91 -3.31 21.28
CA SER A 176 9.26 -3.69 21.73
C SER A 176 10.32 -3.43 20.66
N THR A 177 11.60 -3.46 20.99
CA THR A 177 12.70 -3.38 20.00
C THR A 177 12.56 -4.45 18.91
N PRO A 178 12.83 -4.13 17.63
CA PRO A 178 12.75 -5.07 16.51
C PRO A 178 13.51 -6.37 16.75
N THR A 179 12.87 -7.49 16.39
CA THR A 179 13.47 -8.83 16.42
C THR A 179 13.75 -9.32 15.00
N LEU A 180 14.65 -10.29 14.84
CA LEU A 180 14.93 -10.89 13.52
C LEU A 180 13.70 -11.59 12.91
N ARG A 181 12.81 -12.12 13.76
CA ARG A 181 11.62 -12.86 13.33
C ARG A 181 10.54 -11.95 12.75
N TYR A 182 10.22 -10.86 13.43
CA TYR A 182 9.12 -9.97 13.04
C TYR A 182 9.60 -8.73 12.28
N GLY A 183 10.81 -8.29 12.56
CA GLY A 183 11.36 -7.06 12.00
C GLY A 183 10.64 -5.82 12.53
N LEU A 184 10.41 -4.86 11.65
CA LEU A 184 9.81 -3.57 11.96
C LEU A 184 8.64 -3.26 11.01
N THR A 185 7.46 -3.01 11.58
CA THR A 185 6.22 -2.71 10.85
C THR A 185 5.96 -1.20 10.78
N GLY A 186 5.64 -0.69 9.60
CA GLY A 186 5.13 0.68 9.45
C GLY A 186 3.62 0.73 9.53
N VAL A 187 3.04 1.53 10.43
CA VAL A 187 1.59 1.71 10.55
C VAL A 187 1.22 3.18 10.39
N GLY A 188 0.26 3.51 9.52
CA GLY A 188 0.01 4.91 9.22
C GLY A 188 -1.25 5.18 8.43
N ALA A 189 -1.53 6.46 8.22
CA ALA A 189 -2.65 6.91 7.39
C ALA A 189 -2.25 8.11 6.55
N SER A 190 -2.74 8.17 5.32
CA SER A 190 -2.48 9.26 4.38
C SER A 190 -3.65 9.36 3.40
N PRO A 191 -3.67 10.37 2.51
CA PRO A 191 -4.42 10.26 1.27
C PRO A 191 -4.07 8.97 0.53
N TYR A 192 -4.98 8.51 -0.34
CA TYR A 192 -4.84 7.22 -1.02
C TYR A 192 -3.55 7.19 -1.85
N VAL A 193 -2.81 6.09 -1.79
CA VAL A 193 -1.61 5.87 -2.62
C VAL A 193 -1.91 4.76 -3.61
N MET A 194 -1.88 5.08 -4.90
CA MET A 194 -2.04 4.11 -5.97
C MET A 194 -0.69 3.49 -6.32
N ASN A 195 -0.67 2.22 -6.72
CA ASN A 195 0.53 1.55 -7.21
C ASN A 195 0.38 1.23 -8.71
N CYS A 196 1.36 1.64 -9.51
CA CYS A 196 1.38 1.47 -10.96
C CYS A 196 2.78 1.03 -11.40
N ASN A 197 2.87 -0.11 -12.07
CA ASN A 197 4.11 -0.67 -12.54
C ASN A 197 4.16 -0.65 -14.06
N VAL A 198 5.29 -0.24 -14.63
CA VAL A 198 5.51 -0.24 -16.09
C VAL A 198 6.67 -1.17 -16.41
N THR A 199 6.43 -2.19 -17.23
CA THR A 199 7.46 -3.15 -17.65
C THR A 199 8.22 -2.64 -18.87
N LEU A 200 9.54 -2.69 -18.81
CA LEU A 200 10.47 -2.34 -19.89
C LEU A 200 11.05 -3.61 -20.52
N ASP A 201 11.08 -3.66 -21.85
CA ASP A 201 11.70 -4.73 -22.62
C ASP A 201 13.23 -4.55 -22.64
N THR A 202 13.84 -4.76 -21.49
CA THR A 202 15.29 -4.68 -21.30
C THR A 202 15.71 -5.45 -20.06
N GLN A 203 16.98 -5.86 -20.00
CA GLN A 203 17.64 -6.33 -18.78
C GLN A 203 18.65 -5.29 -18.25
N ASP A 204 18.78 -4.14 -18.90
CA ASP A 204 19.69 -3.07 -18.51
C ASP A 204 19.11 -2.27 -17.33
N LEU A 205 19.46 -2.72 -16.12
CA LEU A 205 19.03 -2.07 -14.89
C LEU A 205 19.56 -0.63 -14.76
N ALA A 206 20.71 -0.29 -15.37
CA ALA A 206 21.27 1.06 -15.28
C ALA A 206 20.41 2.05 -16.08
N LYS A 207 20.02 1.69 -17.30
CA LYS A 207 19.06 2.47 -18.10
C LYS A 207 17.72 2.62 -17.39
N ALA A 208 17.19 1.53 -16.86
CA ALA A 208 15.92 1.55 -16.15
C ALA A 208 15.96 2.42 -14.88
N LYS A 209 17.06 2.39 -14.11
CA LYS A 209 17.26 3.28 -12.96
C LYS A 209 17.28 4.75 -13.35
N LYS A 210 17.85 5.10 -14.52
CA LYS A 210 17.81 6.47 -15.05
C LYS A 210 16.36 6.89 -15.36
N ILE A 211 15.60 6.03 -16.05
CA ILE A 211 14.17 6.27 -16.35
C ILE A 211 13.36 6.44 -15.06
N ALA A 212 13.50 5.51 -14.10
CA ALA A 212 12.86 5.61 -12.80
C ALA A 212 13.21 6.94 -12.11
N GLY A 213 14.49 7.30 -12.06
CA GLY A 213 14.95 8.57 -11.48
C GLY A 213 14.29 9.80 -12.11
N SER A 214 14.14 9.82 -13.44
CA SER A 214 13.53 10.94 -14.17
C SER A 214 12.04 11.14 -13.87
N ILE A 215 11.28 10.07 -13.64
CA ILE A 215 9.83 10.20 -13.39
C ILE A 215 9.47 10.57 -11.95
N ARG A 216 10.41 10.48 -11.00
CA ARG A 216 10.13 10.82 -9.58
C ARG A 216 9.73 12.28 -9.44
N GLY A 217 8.70 12.58 -8.66
CA GLY A 217 8.23 13.94 -8.41
C GLY A 217 9.24 14.86 -7.70
N SER A 218 10.28 14.28 -7.10
CA SER A 218 11.44 14.99 -6.55
C SER A 218 12.44 15.47 -7.61
N SER A 219 12.36 14.93 -8.83
CA SER A 219 13.27 15.27 -9.92
C SER A 219 12.75 16.47 -10.71
N ALA A 220 13.65 17.24 -11.32
CA ALA A 220 13.29 18.33 -12.22
C ALA A 220 12.50 17.79 -13.42
N GLY A 221 11.29 18.29 -13.65
CA GLY A 221 10.39 17.81 -14.70
C GLY A 221 9.76 16.44 -14.44
N GLY A 222 9.92 15.86 -13.25
CA GLY A 222 9.27 14.62 -12.85
C GLY A 222 7.79 14.80 -12.51
N LEU A 223 7.07 13.68 -12.40
CA LEU A 223 5.63 13.67 -12.14
C LEU A 223 5.36 13.86 -10.64
N LYS A 224 4.63 14.91 -10.26
CA LYS A 224 4.39 15.22 -8.84
C LYS A 224 3.63 14.08 -8.15
N GLY A 225 4.02 13.77 -6.91
CA GLY A 225 3.47 12.65 -6.16
C GLY A 225 3.97 11.26 -6.59
N VAL A 226 4.74 11.14 -7.68
CA VAL A 226 5.28 9.85 -8.12
C VAL A 226 6.60 9.54 -7.42
N GLN A 227 6.67 8.36 -6.83
CA GLN A 227 7.89 7.72 -6.36
C GLN A 227 8.08 6.46 -7.18
N SER A 228 9.32 6.16 -7.57
CA SER A 228 9.57 5.04 -8.49
C SER A 228 10.87 4.31 -8.18
N MET A 229 10.89 3.01 -8.44
CA MET A 229 12.09 2.17 -8.37
C MET A 229 12.14 1.23 -9.57
N ALA A 230 13.34 0.81 -9.96
CA ALA A 230 13.54 -0.15 -11.03
C ALA A 230 14.01 -1.49 -10.45
N PHE A 231 13.35 -2.58 -10.83
CA PHE A 231 13.64 -3.93 -10.35
C PHE A 231 13.76 -4.92 -11.50
N PRO A 232 14.73 -5.85 -11.49
CA PRO A 232 14.67 -7.02 -12.35
C PRO A 232 13.41 -7.83 -12.06
N HIS A 233 12.66 -8.20 -13.08
CA HIS A 233 11.39 -8.91 -12.92
C HIS A 233 11.13 -9.77 -14.14
N LYS A 234 10.97 -11.09 -13.96
CA LYS A 234 10.62 -12.04 -15.05
C LYS A 234 11.47 -11.90 -16.33
N GLY A 235 12.79 -11.74 -16.18
CA GLY A 235 13.72 -11.59 -17.30
C GLY A 235 13.71 -10.22 -17.99
N GLN A 236 13.02 -9.25 -17.41
CA GLN A 236 12.90 -7.86 -17.85
C GLN A 236 13.19 -6.90 -16.68
N ILE A 237 12.93 -5.60 -16.86
CA ILE A 237 12.95 -4.62 -15.76
C ILE A 237 11.56 -4.01 -15.58
N GLU A 238 11.07 -3.98 -14.35
CA GLU A 238 9.85 -3.29 -13.96
C GLU A 238 10.17 -1.95 -13.29
N ILE A 239 9.50 -0.88 -13.73
CA ILE A 239 9.48 0.43 -13.07
C ILE A 239 8.25 0.47 -12.14
N ALA A 240 8.45 0.14 -10.88
CA ALA A 240 7.40 0.16 -9.87
C ALA A 240 7.18 1.56 -9.33
N CYS A 241 5.95 2.07 -9.39
CA CYS A 241 5.60 3.42 -8.94
C CYS A 241 4.58 3.41 -7.79
N ASN A 242 4.85 4.22 -6.76
CA ASN A 242 3.85 4.66 -5.80
C ASN A 242 3.41 6.07 -6.18
N VAL A 243 2.11 6.31 -6.21
CA VAL A 243 1.51 7.56 -6.65
C VAL A 243 0.71 8.14 -5.49
N GLU A 244 1.31 9.12 -4.82
CA GLU A 244 0.69 9.83 -3.71
C GLU A 244 -0.39 10.76 -4.20
N SER A 245 -1.53 10.77 -3.50
CA SER A 245 -2.57 11.77 -3.71
C SER A 245 -2.23 13.06 -2.96
N LEU A 246 -2.22 14.17 -3.69
CA LEU A 246 -1.84 15.50 -3.22
C LEU A 246 -3.10 16.33 -2.98
N ASP A 247 -3.10 17.14 -1.93
CA ASP A 247 -4.24 18.00 -1.62
C ASP A 247 -4.15 19.38 -2.26
N ASP A 248 -5.32 19.99 -2.46
CA ASP A 248 -5.52 21.31 -3.09
C ASP A 248 -4.86 22.48 -2.35
N GLN A 249 -4.48 22.29 -1.08
CA GLN A 249 -3.83 23.30 -0.24
C GLN A 249 -2.36 23.54 -0.60
N ASN A 250 -1.74 22.62 -1.37
CA ASN A 250 -0.46 22.89 -1.99
C ASN A 250 -0.71 23.73 -3.26
N ASP A 251 -0.68 25.06 -3.13
CA ASP A 251 -0.82 26.09 -4.18
C ASP A 251 0.04 25.87 -5.45
N LEU A 252 0.93 24.88 -5.43
CA LEU A 252 1.74 24.39 -6.54
C LEU A 252 0.98 23.51 -7.55
N LEU A 253 -0.25 23.11 -7.24
CA LEU A 253 -1.08 22.20 -8.05
C LEU A 253 -2.44 22.78 -8.42
N LYS A 254 -2.61 24.11 -8.38
CA LYS A 254 -3.77 24.74 -9.03
C LYS A 254 -3.82 24.19 -10.45
N PRO A 255 -4.84 23.40 -10.81
CA PRO A 255 -4.88 22.77 -12.10
C PRO A 255 -5.04 23.89 -13.14
N ARG A 256 -3.94 24.26 -13.79
CA ARG A 256 -4.02 24.24 -15.25
C ARG A 256 -4.49 22.83 -15.56
N GLU A 257 -5.45 22.67 -16.44
CA GLU A 257 -5.92 21.36 -16.94
C GLU A 257 -4.74 20.61 -17.60
N GLU A 258 -3.76 20.21 -16.80
CA GLU A 258 -2.56 19.51 -17.21
C GLU A 258 -3.02 18.09 -17.48
N ALA A 259 -3.15 17.79 -18.76
CA ALA A 259 -3.58 16.50 -19.28
C ALA A 259 -2.94 15.35 -18.49
N GLY A 260 -3.76 14.57 -17.76
CA GLY A 260 -3.35 13.32 -17.14
C GLY A 260 -3.31 13.26 -15.60
N TYR A 261 -3.75 14.29 -14.87
CA TYR A 261 -4.09 14.16 -13.44
C TYR A 261 -5.57 13.78 -13.26
N VAL A 262 -5.86 12.95 -12.26
CA VAL A 262 -7.21 12.53 -11.87
C VAL A 262 -7.48 13.01 -10.45
N SER A 263 -8.70 13.46 -10.20
CA SER A 263 -9.13 13.91 -8.88
C SER A 263 -10.16 12.99 -8.24
N TYR A 264 -10.21 13.01 -6.92
CA TYR A 264 -11.30 12.45 -6.12
C TYR A 264 -11.50 13.31 -4.87
N SER A 265 -12.69 13.28 -4.28
CA SER A 265 -13.02 14.11 -3.12
C SER A 265 -13.52 13.27 -1.94
N ILE A 266 -13.08 13.64 -0.75
CA ILE A 266 -13.49 13.04 0.52
C ILE A 266 -13.89 14.18 1.46
N LEU A 267 -15.13 14.14 1.95
CA LEU A 267 -15.66 15.14 2.89
C LEU A 267 -15.42 16.60 2.42
N GLY A 268 -15.60 16.86 1.13
CA GLY A 268 -15.40 18.19 0.52
C GLY A 268 -13.93 18.57 0.24
N LYS A 269 -12.95 17.77 0.68
CA LYS A 269 -11.54 17.97 0.33
C LYS A 269 -11.21 17.21 -0.95
N THR A 270 -10.65 17.90 -1.93
CA THR A 270 -10.21 17.32 -3.21
C THR A 270 -8.75 16.93 -3.16
N TYR A 271 -8.46 15.76 -3.73
CA TYR A 271 -7.13 15.21 -3.90
C TYR A 271 -6.86 14.91 -5.37
N TYR A 272 -5.62 15.08 -5.80
CA TYR A 272 -5.17 14.83 -7.17
C TYR A 272 -4.05 13.80 -7.18
N TYR A 273 -4.04 12.93 -8.18
CA TYR A 273 -2.96 11.98 -8.41
C TYR A 273 -2.73 11.81 -9.91
N VAL A 274 -1.52 11.37 -10.27
CA VAL A 274 -1.12 11.13 -11.65
C VAL A 274 -1.82 9.87 -12.16
N SER A 275 -2.50 9.96 -13.31
CA SER A 275 -3.15 8.82 -13.95
C SER A 275 -2.15 7.72 -14.35
N PRO A 276 -2.58 6.44 -14.38
CA PRO A 276 -1.76 5.35 -14.92
C PRO A 276 -1.31 5.60 -16.36
N GLN A 277 -2.18 6.20 -17.19
CA GLN A 277 -1.90 6.51 -18.59
C GLN A 277 -0.80 7.57 -18.73
N LEU A 278 -0.79 8.58 -17.86
CA LEU A 278 0.29 9.57 -17.85
C LEU A 278 1.62 8.96 -17.40
N ILE A 279 1.61 8.05 -16.43
CA ILE A 279 2.81 7.32 -16.01
C ILE A 279 3.35 6.48 -17.17
N GLU A 280 2.48 5.66 -17.78
CA GLU A 280 2.83 4.79 -18.91
C GLU A 280 3.41 5.59 -20.08
N SER A 281 2.71 6.62 -20.55
CA SER A 281 3.15 7.44 -21.68
C SER A 281 4.46 8.19 -21.39
N THR A 282 4.67 8.64 -20.14
CA THR A 282 5.92 9.29 -19.73
C THR A 282 7.08 8.30 -19.71
N VAL A 283 6.88 7.11 -19.11
CA VAL A 283 7.89 6.04 -19.11
C VAL A 283 8.20 5.59 -20.53
N GLN A 284 7.19 5.41 -21.38
CA GLN A 284 7.36 5.03 -22.77
C GLN A 284 8.15 6.08 -23.57
N LYS A 285 7.92 7.37 -23.33
CA LYS A 285 8.69 8.45 -23.97
C LYS A 285 10.17 8.40 -23.55
N LEU A 286 10.43 8.24 -22.26
CA LEU A 286 11.80 8.16 -21.73
C LEU A 286 12.53 6.89 -22.18
N ALA A 287 11.83 5.75 -22.22
CA ALA A 287 12.35 4.48 -22.70
C ALA A 287 12.73 4.56 -24.19
N ARG A 288 11.86 5.14 -25.03
CA ARG A 288 12.17 5.40 -26.45
C ARG A 288 13.43 6.25 -26.63
N GLY A 289 13.60 7.28 -25.81
CA GLY A 289 14.82 8.10 -25.81
C GLY A 289 16.10 7.34 -25.42
N CYS A 290 15.97 6.15 -24.82
CA CYS A 290 17.08 5.27 -24.44
C CYS A 290 17.19 4.01 -25.34
N GLY A 291 16.40 3.93 -26.42
CA GLY A 291 16.35 2.76 -27.31
C GLY A 291 15.71 1.52 -26.67
N VAL A 292 14.75 1.70 -25.75
CA VAL A 292 14.02 0.63 -25.05
C VAL A 292 12.52 0.77 -25.29
N HIS A 293 11.80 -0.34 -25.37
CA HIS A 293 10.34 -0.36 -25.49
C HIS A 293 9.67 -0.71 -24.16
N THR A 294 8.42 -0.29 -23.98
CA THR A 294 7.56 -0.74 -22.86
C THR A 294 6.77 -1.96 -23.30
N VAL A 295 6.62 -2.96 -22.44
CA VAL A 295 5.81 -4.15 -22.69
C VAL A 295 4.37 -3.97 -22.23
N GLY A 296 4.18 -3.35 -21.07
CA GLY A 296 2.85 -3.09 -20.54
C GLY A 296 2.87 -2.41 -19.18
N THR A 297 1.67 -2.08 -18.73
CA THR A 297 1.42 -1.38 -17.46
C THR A 297 0.43 -2.18 -16.62
N ALA A 298 0.73 -2.33 -15.33
CA ALA A 298 -0.10 -3.05 -14.38
C ALA A 298 -0.40 -2.18 -13.14
N LEU A 299 -1.66 -2.15 -12.73
CA LEU A 299 -2.02 -1.62 -11.41
C LEU A 299 -1.85 -2.69 -10.35
N VAL A 300 -1.13 -2.35 -9.28
CA VAL A 300 -1.09 -3.18 -8.07
C VAL A 300 -2.26 -2.74 -7.18
N GLY A 301 -3.39 -3.44 -7.30
CA GLY A 301 -4.62 -3.12 -6.59
C GLY A 301 -5.62 -2.32 -7.43
N PHE A 302 -5.86 -1.06 -7.04
CA PHE A 302 -6.94 -0.22 -7.58
C PHE A 302 -6.58 1.26 -7.58
N THR A 303 -7.19 2.02 -8.49
CA THR A 303 -7.35 3.47 -8.31
C THR A 303 -8.27 3.78 -7.09
N PRO A 304 -8.24 5.00 -6.52
CA PRO A 304 -9.11 5.36 -5.40
C PRO A 304 -10.61 5.12 -5.68
N GLU A 305 -11.12 5.57 -6.83
CA GLU A 305 -12.55 5.43 -7.16
C GLU A 305 -12.94 3.98 -7.48
N GLU A 306 -12.07 3.20 -8.12
CA GLU A 306 -12.31 1.77 -8.31
C GLU A 306 -12.34 1.00 -6.99
N CYS A 307 -11.39 1.29 -6.08
CA CYS A 307 -11.36 0.67 -4.75
C CYS A 307 -12.67 0.93 -4.01
N LYS A 308 -13.13 2.19 -3.99
CA LYS A 308 -14.41 2.59 -3.40
C LYS A 308 -15.60 1.88 -4.05
N ARG A 309 -15.67 1.85 -5.38
CA ARG A 309 -16.76 1.20 -6.12
C ARG A 309 -16.82 -0.30 -5.81
N CYS A 310 -15.69 -0.99 -5.85
CA CYS A 310 -15.58 -2.41 -5.52
C CYS A 310 -15.93 -2.70 -4.06
N ALA A 311 -15.43 -1.89 -3.13
CA ALA A 311 -15.78 -1.99 -1.70
C ALA A 311 -17.29 -1.85 -1.46
N VAL A 312 -17.91 -0.81 -2.01
CA VAL A 312 -19.36 -0.58 -1.87
C VAL A 312 -20.15 -1.75 -2.46
N HIS A 313 -19.75 -2.25 -3.63
CA HIS A 313 -20.42 -3.39 -4.25
C HIS A 313 -20.27 -4.65 -3.41
N ALA A 314 -19.05 -5.02 -3.00
CA ALA A 314 -18.77 -6.23 -2.26
C ALA A 314 -19.49 -6.22 -0.90
N LEU A 315 -19.40 -5.12 -0.15
CA LEU A 315 -20.08 -4.99 1.15
C LEU A 315 -21.61 -5.02 1.00
N LYS A 316 -22.18 -4.38 -0.03
CA LYS A 316 -23.63 -4.42 -0.28
C LYS A 316 -24.16 -5.83 -0.53
N HIS A 317 -23.35 -6.70 -1.14
CA HIS A 317 -23.73 -8.07 -1.49
C HIS A 317 -23.14 -9.13 -0.53
N GLY A 318 -22.53 -8.71 0.59
CA GLY A 318 -21.94 -9.64 1.56
C GLY A 318 -20.75 -10.44 1.04
N ILE A 319 -20.01 -9.94 0.05
CA ILE A 319 -18.89 -10.66 -0.58
C ILE A 319 -17.60 -10.41 0.21
N GLY A 320 -17.27 -11.31 1.14
CA GLY A 320 -16.00 -11.27 1.87
C GLY A 320 -14.79 -11.56 0.96
N GLU A 321 -14.89 -12.61 0.14
CA GLU A 321 -13.82 -13.11 -0.74
C GLU A 321 -13.82 -12.52 -2.15
N PHE A 322 -13.96 -11.19 -2.28
CA PHE A 322 -14.12 -10.53 -3.58
C PHE A 322 -12.93 -10.76 -4.53
N TRP A 323 -11.72 -10.94 -3.98
CA TRP A 323 -10.51 -11.25 -4.74
C TRP A 323 -10.63 -12.52 -5.61
N LYS A 324 -11.45 -13.50 -5.23
CA LYS A 324 -11.65 -14.73 -6.01
C LYS A 324 -12.37 -14.50 -7.33
N ALA A 325 -13.26 -13.51 -7.38
CA ALA A 325 -13.97 -13.16 -8.61
C ALA A 325 -13.08 -12.44 -9.63
N ARG A 326 -11.89 -11.95 -9.22
CA ARG A 326 -10.97 -11.21 -10.07
C ARG A 326 -9.93 -12.06 -10.81
N GLY A 327 -9.93 -13.39 -10.62
CA GLY A 327 -9.17 -14.30 -11.48
C GLY A 327 -7.72 -14.60 -11.10
N GLY A 328 -7.26 -14.31 -9.87
CA GLY A 328 -5.98 -14.85 -9.39
C GLY A 328 -5.25 -13.96 -8.39
N ILE A 329 -4.51 -14.59 -7.48
CA ILE A 329 -3.74 -13.99 -6.38
C ILE A 329 -2.30 -13.67 -6.80
N PHE A 330 -1.83 -14.32 -7.87
CA PHE A 330 -0.45 -14.28 -8.36
C PHE A 330 -0.47 -13.65 -9.74
N MET A 331 0.26 -12.55 -9.90
CA MET A 331 0.62 -12.04 -11.23
C MET A 331 2.08 -12.29 -11.49
#